data_AF-A0AA87IFV2-F1
#
_entry.id   AF-A0AA87IFV2-F1
#
_cell.length_a   1.000
_cell.length_b   1.000
_cell.length_c   1.000
_cell.angle_alpha   90.00
_cell.angle_beta   90.00
_cell.angle_gamma   90.00
#
_symmetry.space_group_name_H-M   'P 1'
#
loop_
_entity.id
_entity.type
_entity.pdbx_description
1 polymer ?
#
loop_
_entity_poly.entity_id
_entity_poly.type
_entity_poly.pdbx_seq_one_letter_code
_entity_poly.pdbx_strand_id
1 'polypeptide(L)'
;MRQGFDNEKYIELQAANIRKRIAQFGGKLYLEFGGKLFDDYHASRVLPGFEPDTKFRMLESLVDDVEIVIAINANHIEKGKTRGDLGIPYDEDVLRLIDVFRSRGFLVGSVVLTQYANQPAADAYRHRLEQLGVTCRLHYPIAGYPHDIERIVSDDGYGKNEYIETTRPLVVVTAPGPGSGKLATCLSQLYHEHQRGIDAGYAKYETFPIWNLPLNHPVNIAYEAATVDLDDANIIDPFHLEAYGETTVNYNRDVEAFPVLKAMMERIMGESPYQSPTDMGVNMAGYAIVDDDACRDAARLEIVRRYFAAAVHLKRTGTGEEQVERLRSIMNRAGVTPDLSPARAVALEKEAATGAPAGAMVLPDGHVVTGKTGDLLGAASALLMHALKAVTGVDETIPVIDDAAIEPICRLKTEHLNSVNRRLHSDETLIALSITSATSPVAARVIDGLKQLRGCDAFFSVIISSTDEALYRKLGINVCCEPKYERVSLYHR
;
A
#
# COMPACT_ATOMS: atom_id res chain seq x y z
N MET A 1 3.83 -18.31 -9.69
CA MET A 1 2.48 -17.80 -9.37
C MET A 1 1.71 -17.60 -10.67
N ARG A 2 0.46 -18.05 -10.75
CA ARG A 2 -0.41 -17.86 -11.93
C ARG A 2 -0.72 -16.37 -12.10
N GLN A 3 -0.50 -15.82 -13.29
CA GLN A 3 -0.82 -14.43 -13.58
C GLN A 3 -2.34 -14.28 -13.75
N GLY A 4 -2.93 -13.29 -13.06
CA GLY A 4 -4.36 -12.98 -13.13
C GLY A 4 -4.69 -11.58 -13.64
N PHE A 5 -3.67 -10.74 -13.78
CA PHE A 5 -3.82 -9.35 -14.17
C PHE A 5 -2.87 -8.99 -15.32
N ASP A 6 -3.37 -8.27 -16.31
CA ASP A 6 -2.59 -7.73 -17.42
C ASP A 6 -2.22 -6.27 -17.15
N ASN A 7 -0.96 -6.06 -16.77
CA ASN A 7 -0.45 -4.77 -16.35
C ASN A 7 -0.42 -3.72 -17.48
N GLU A 8 0.00 -4.13 -18.67
CA GLU A 8 0.13 -3.22 -19.81
C GLU A 8 -1.25 -2.83 -20.33
N LYS A 9 -2.17 -3.81 -20.44
CA LYS A 9 -3.58 -3.52 -20.75
C LYS A 9 -4.19 -2.55 -19.75
N TYR A 10 -3.89 -2.69 -18.46
CA TYR A 10 -4.37 -1.74 -17.46
C TYR A 10 -3.85 -0.33 -17.69
N ILE A 11 -2.54 -0.16 -17.90
CA ILE A 11 -1.92 1.15 -18.17
C ILE A 11 -2.61 1.83 -19.36
N GLU A 12 -2.79 1.10 -20.46
CA GLU A 12 -3.44 1.61 -21.67
C GLU A 12 -4.90 2.01 -21.41
N LEU A 13 -5.71 1.12 -20.83
CA LEU A 13 -7.12 1.37 -20.55
C LEU A 13 -7.31 2.54 -19.58
N GLN A 14 -6.50 2.59 -18.52
CA GLN A 14 -6.60 3.60 -17.48
C GLN A 14 -6.21 4.98 -18.01
N ALA A 15 -5.11 5.09 -18.75
CA ALA A 15 -4.70 6.34 -19.37
C ALA A 15 -5.72 6.82 -20.41
N ALA A 16 -6.26 5.92 -21.23
CA ALA A 16 -7.31 6.24 -22.19
C ALA A 16 -8.59 6.75 -21.50
N ASN A 17 -9.02 6.12 -20.40
CA ASN A 17 -10.20 6.54 -19.65
C ASN A 17 -10.01 7.93 -19.01
N ILE A 18 -8.81 8.23 -18.49
CA ILE A 18 -8.48 9.55 -17.95
C ILE A 18 -8.50 10.61 -19.06
N ARG A 19 -7.90 10.36 -20.23
CA ARG A 19 -7.98 11.27 -21.39
C ARG A 19 -9.43 11.53 -21.82
N LYS A 20 -10.27 10.49 -21.85
CA LYS A 20 -11.70 10.63 -22.14
C LYS A 20 -12.40 11.52 -21.10
N ARG A 21 -12.08 11.36 -19.81
CA ARG A 21 -12.63 12.18 -18.73
C ARG A 21 -12.19 13.65 -18.83
N ILE A 22 -10.95 13.92 -19.21
CA ILE A 22 -10.47 15.29 -19.48
C ILE A 22 -11.27 15.93 -20.62
N ALA A 23 -11.45 15.21 -21.73
CA ALA A 23 -12.19 15.70 -22.89
C ALA A 23 -13.68 15.96 -22.57
N GLN A 24 -14.29 15.16 -21.69
CA GLN A 24 -15.67 15.37 -21.24
C GLN A 24 -15.88 16.74 -20.56
N PHE A 25 -14.84 17.30 -19.94
CA PHE A 25 -14.91 18.57 -19.21
C PHE A 25 -14.25 19.74 -19.94
N GLY A 26 -14.20 19.70 -21.27
CA GLY A 26 -13.69 20.82 -22.06
C GLY A 26 -12.16 20.98 -22.03
N GLY A 27 -11.43 20.01 -21.44
CA GLY A 27 -9.97 19.95 -21.53
C GLY A 27 -9.21 20.12 -20.21
N LYS A 28 -9.88 20.26 -19.06
CA LYS A 28 -9.21 20.34 -17.74
C LYS A 28 -9.85 19.42 -16.70
N LEU A 29 -9.02 18.66 -15.98
CA LEU A 29 -9.45 17.72 -14.95
C LEU A 29 -8.57 17.84 -13.70
N TYR A 30 -9.22 18.05 -12.56
CA TYR A 30 -8.63 17.87 -11.23
C TYR A 30 -8.91 16.45 -10.74
N LEU A 31 -7.89 15.62 -10.70
CA LEU A 31 -7.99 14.21 -10.33
C LEU A 31 -7.52 14.02 -8.88
N GLU A 32 -8.44 13.73 -7.96
CA GLU A 32 -8.06 13.28 -6.62
C GLU A 32 -7.44 11.89 -6.72
N PHE A 33 -6.18 11.77 -6.31
CA PHE A 33 -5.47 10.49 -6.32
C PHE A 33 -5.48 9.86 -4.92
N GLY A 34 -6.29 8.82 -4.74
CA GLY A 34 -6.38 8.03 -3.52
C GLY A 34 -5.36 6.91 -3.44
N GLY A 35 -4.94 6.57 -2.21
CA GLY A 35 -4.07 5.43 -1.92
C GLY A 35 -2.59 5.63 -2.25
N LYS A 36 -1.85 4.51 -2.25
CA LYS A 36 -0.40 4.46 -2.52
C LYS A 36 -0.12 4.57 -4.01
N LEU A 37 0.86 5.39 -4.38
CA LEU A 37 1.30 5.64 -5.77
C LEU A 37 2.44 4.73 -6.24
N PHE A 38 3.41 4.44 -5.35
CA PHE A 38 4.70 3.83 -5.72
C PHE A 38 4.87 2.39 -5.21
N ASP A 39 4.16 2.06 -4.14
CA ASP A 39 4.42 0.89 -3.31
C ASP A 39 3.12 0.16 -2.96
N ASP A 40 2.23 0.01 -3.95
CA ASP A 40 0.95 -0.70 -3.76
C ASP A 40 1.15 -2.22 -3.76
N TYR A 41 1.87 -2.69 -2.75
CA TYR A 41 2.12 -4.11 -2.55
C TYR A 41 0.85 -4.88 -2.23
N HIS A 42 -0.19 -4.23 -1.71
CA HIS A 42 -1.49 -4.88 -1.53
C HIS A 42 -2.10 -5.24 -2.89
N ALA A 43 -2.18 -4.29 -3.82
CA ALA A 43 -2.66 -4.56 -5.18
C ALA A 43 -1.85 -5.67 -5.85
N SER A 44 -0.51 -5.65 -5.74
CA SER A 44 0.34 -6.68 -6.35
C SER A 44 0.10 -8.10 -5.84
N ARG A 45 -0.33 -8.25 -4.57
CA ARG A 45 -0.65 -9.55 -3.97
C ARG A 45 -2.08 -10.00 -4.23
N VAL A 46 -3.00 -9.07 -4.47
CA VAL A 46 -4.42 -9.33 -4.72
C VAL A 46 -4.71 -9.54 -6.20
N LEU A 47 -3.95 -8.88 -7.07
CA LEU A 47 -4.05 -8.93 -8.53
C LEU A 47 -2.72 -9.42 -9.12
N PRO A 48 -2.45 -10.73 -9.19
CA PRO A 48 -1.15 -11.25 -9.65
C PRO A 48 -0.81 -10.79 -11.06
N GLY A 49 0.20 -9.94 -11.20
CA GLY A 49 0.55 -9.25 -12.45
C GLY A 49 0.46 -7.72 -12.35
N PHE A 50 -0.25 -7.18 -11.35
CA PHE A 50 -0.20 -5.76 -11.02
C PHE A 50 1.15 -5.42 -10.36
N GLU A 51 1.92 -4.52 -10.95
CA GLU A 51 3.21 -4.10 -10.38
C GLU A 51 3.01 -2.99 -9.33
N PRO A 52 3.80 -2.93 -8.24
CA PRO A 52 3.60 -1.96 -7.15
C PRO A 52 3.59 -0.48 -7.59
N ASP A 53 4.29 -0.14 -8.67
CA ASP A 53 4.44 1.19 -9.25
C ASP A 53 3.59 1.41 -10.52
N THR A 54 2.69 0.48 -10.85
CA THR A 54 1.85 0.53 -12.07
C THR A 54 1.08 1.84 -12.21
N LYS A 55 0.56 2.37 -11.11
CA LYS A 55 -0.20 3.63 -11.10
C LYS A 55 0.68 4.79 -11.51
N PHE A 56 1.92 4.78 -11.04
CA PHE A 56 2.90 5.78 -11.37
C PHE A 56 3.34 5.67 -12.83
N ARG A 57 3.63 4.45 -13.32
CA ARG A 57 3.90 4.19 -14.74
C ARG A 57 2.75 4.62 -15.66
N MET A 58 1.50 4.44 -15.20
CA MET A 58 0.32 4.92 -15.91
C MET A 58 0.33 6.45 -16.03
N LEU A 59 0.63 7.17 -14.96
CA LEU A 59 0.79 8.62 -15.01
C LEU A 59 1.99 9.05 -15.86
N GLU A 60 3.09 8.29 -15.88
CA GLU A 60 4.27 8.57 -16.71
C GLU A 60 3.91 8.52 -18.21
N SER A 61 2.96 7.65 -18.60
CA SER A 61 2.43 7.63 -19.98
C SER A 61 1.65 8.90 -20.38
N LEU A 62 1.38 9.77 -19.40
CA LEU A 62 0.68 11.06 -19.51
C LEU A 62 1.57 12.23 -19.05
N VAL A 63 2.88 12.04 -18.91
CA VAL A 63 3.77 13.00 -18.23
C VAL A 63 3.68 14.42 -18.79
N ASP A 64 3.56 14.58 -20.11
CA ASP A 64 3.44 15.87 -20.76
C ASP A 64 2.09 16.56 -20.51
N ASP A 65 1.06 15.81 -20.09
CA ASP A 65 -0.28 16.33 -19.82
C ASP A 65 -0.55 16.49 -18.31
N VAL A 66 0.39 16.07 -17.45
CA VAL A 66 0.21 16.00 -15.99
C VAL A 66 0.94 17.12 -15.26
N GLU A 67 0.22 17.76 -14.35
CA GLU A 67 0.77 18.65 -13.32
C GLU A 67 0.41 18.12 -11.93
N ILE A 68 1.39 18.04 -11.03
CA ILE A 68 1.22 17.52 -9.67
C ILE A 68 0.97 18.67 -8.69
N VAL A 69 -0.09 18.52 -7.89
CA VAL A 69 -0.38 19.34 -6.73
C VAL A 69 -0.37 18.46 -5.49
N ILE A 70 0.39 18.85 -4.46
CA ILE A 70 0.52 18.07 -3.23
C ILE A 70 -0.16 18.81 -2.08
N ALA A 71 -1.25 18.24 -1.56
CA ALA A 71 -1.97 18.78 -0.42
C ALA A 71 -1.40 18.25 0.91
N ILE A 72 -1.21 19.13 1.88
CA ILE A 72 -0.84 18.78 3.26
C ILE A 72 -1.62 19.66 4.25
N ASN A 73 -2.14 19.03 5.30
CA ASN A 73 -2.90 19.73 6.34
C ASN A 73 -1.95 20.42 7.32
N ALA A 74 -2.11 21.72 7.53
CA ALA A 74 -1.30 22.52 8.44
C ALA A 74 -1.30 21.95 9.87
N ASN A 75 -2.42 21.38 10.33
CA ASN A 75 -2.51 20.75 11.65
C ASN A 75 -1.75 19.43 11.75
N HIS A 76 -1.50 18.73 10.63
CA HIS A 76 -0.67 17.52 10.62
C HIS A 76 0.82 17.88 10.77
N ILE A 77 1.25 19.01 10.21
CA ILE A 77 2.61 19.55 10.40
C ILE A 77 2.81 19.92 11.87
N GLU A 78 1.88 20.68 12.44
CA GLU A 78 1.94 21.12 13.85
C GLU A 78 2.03 19.94 14.84
N LYS A 79 1.34 18.83 14.52
CA LYS A 79 1.34 17.61 15.34
C LYS A 79 2.50 16.66 15.06
N GLY A 80 3.37 16.96 14.09
CA GLY A 80 4.43 16.04 13.66
C GLY A 80 3.89 14.69 13.18
N LYS A 81 2.73 14.69 12.49
CA LYS A 81 2.08 13.44 12.06
C LYS A 81 3.04 12.66 11.17
N THR A 82 3.28 11.41 11.54
CA THR A 82 4.24 10.52 10.87
C THR A 82 3.52 9.55 9.94
N ARG A 83 4.13 9.28 8.79
CA ARG A 83 3.67 8.28 7.83
C ARG A 83 4.09 6.89 8.29
N GLY A 84 3.13 6.04 8.61
CA GLY A 84 3.40 4.77 9.32
C GLY A 84 4.24 3.76 8.55
N ASP A 85 4.16 3.76 7.22
CA ASP A 85 4.93 2.85 6.35
C ASP A 85 6.39 3.27 6.16
N LEU A 86 6.67 4.57 6.10
CA LEU A 86 8.02 5.12 5.89
C LEU A 86 8.72 5.58 7.18
N GLY A 87 7.97 5.82 8.25
CA GLY A 87 8.51 6.32 9.52
C GLY A 87 8.99 7.77 9.47
N ILE A 88 8.59 8.55 8.47
CA ILE A 88 8.95 9.97 8.31
C ILE A 88 7.75 10.90 8.54
N PRO A 89 7.97 12.13 9.04
CA PRO A 89 6.92 13.16 9.13
C PRO A 89 6.26 13.47 7.78
N TYR A 90 5.01 13.92 7.80
CA TYR A 90 4.24 14.21 6.59
C TYR A 90 4.86 15.34 5.75
N ASP A 91 5.45 16.35 6.39
CA ASP A 91 6.16 17.45 5.73
C ASP A 91 7.43 16.96 5.02
N GLU A 92 8.20 16.05 5.63
CA GLU A 92 9.33 15.40 4.95
C GLU A 92 8.85 14.48 3.79
N ASP A 93 7.71 13.80 3.95
CA ASP A 93 7.14 13.00 2.86
C ASP A 93 6.68 13.85 1.67
N VAL A 94 6.22 15.08 1.89
CA VAL A 94 5.94 16.03 0.79
C VAL A 94 7.21 16.31 -0.01
N LEU A 95 8.34 16.62 0.65
CA LEU A 95 9.60 16.86 -0.04
C LEU A 95 10.06 15.62 -0.82
N ARG A 96 9.95 14.43 -0.21
CA ARG A 96 10.23 13.16 -0.88
C ARG A 96 9.36 12.95 -2.11
N LEU A 97 8.06 13.26 -2.04
CA LEU A 97 7.15 13.16 -3.18
C LEU A 97 7.54 14.12 -4.30
N ILE A 98 7.90 15.37 -3.97
CA ILE A 98 8.38 16.37 -4.94
C ILE A 98 9.59 15.81 -5.72
N ASP A 99 10.60 15.31 -5.01
CA ASP A 99 11.82 14.78 -5.62
C ASP A 99 11.52 13.57 -6.52
N VAL A 100 10.67 12.66 -6.04
CA VAL A 100 10.29 11.46 -6.83
C VAL A 100 9.56 11.86 -8.12
N PHE A 101 8.58 12.75 -8.06
CA PHE A 101 7.88 13.22 -9.26
C PHE A 101 8.81 13.95 -10.22
N ARG A 102 9.64 14.89 -9.73
CA ARG A 102 10.59 15.64 -10.56
C ARG A 102 11.63 14.72 -11.21
N SER A 103 12.12 13.70 -10.50
CA SER A 103 13.09 12.73 -11.04
C SER A 103 12.56 11.90 -12.22
N ARG A 104 11.24 11.94 -12.43
CA ARG A 104 10.52 11.20 -13.47
C ARG A 104 9.88 12.12 -14.52
N GLY A 105 10.27 13.39 -14.53
CA GLY A 105 9.88 14.36 -15.56
C GLY A 105 8.54 15.06 -15.33
N PHE A 106 7.84 14.79 -14.22
CA PHE A 106 6.58 15.47 -13.92
C PHE A 106 6.80 16.93 -13.54
N LEU A 107 5.88 17.79 -14.00
CA LEU A 107 5.76 19.15 -13.49
C LEU A 107 5.12 19.10 -12.10
N VAL A 108 5.89 19.41 -11.06
CA VAL A 108 5.35 19.63 -9.72
C VAL A 108 5.04 21.11 -9.55
N GLY A 109 3.76 21.46 -9.69
CA GLY A 109 3.30 22.85 -9.77
C GLY A 109 3.27 23.54 -8.41
N SER A 110 2.63 22.92 -7.41
CA SER A 110 2.50 23.56 -6.09
C SER A 110 2.31 22.58 -4.93
N VAL A 111 2.62 23.06 -3.74
CA VAL A 111 2.18 22.48 -2.47
C VAL A 111 1.04 23.33 -1.91
N VAL A 112 -0.02 22.69 -1.39
CA VAL A 112 -1.17 23.37 -0.80
C VAL A 112 -1.21 23.09 0.69
N LEU A 113 -1.09 24.14 1.50
CA LEU A 113 -1.30 24.08 2.94
C LEU A 113 -2.79 24.24 3.22
N THR A 114 -3.46 23.11 3.48
CA THR A 114 -4.89 23.10 3.81
C THR A 114 -5.11 23.32 5.30
N GLN A 115 -6.28 23.84 5.67
CA GLN A 115 -6.63 24.18 7.05
C GLN A 115 -5.64 25.17 7.69
N TYR A 116 -5.05 26.05 6.87
CA TYR A 116 -4.12 27.06 7.33
C TYR A 116 -4.84 28.11 8.18
N ALA A 117 -4.32 28.34 9.38
CA ALA A 117 -4.85 29.28 10.37
C ALA A 117 -3.71 29.99 11.12
N ASN A 118 -2.57 30.22 10.46
CA ASN A 118 -1.34 30.79 11.03
C ASN A 118 -0.69 29.91 12.10
N GLN A 119 -0.63 28.60 11.86
CA GLN A 119 0.12 27.68 12.71
C GLN A 119 1.64 27.92 12.56
N PRO A 120 2.41 28.08 13.66
CA PRO A 120 3.84 28.40 13.58
C PRO A 120 4.68 27.38 12.80
N ALA A 121 4.40 26.08 12.95
CA ALA A 121 5.15 25.06 12.21
C ALA A 121 4.82 25.09 10.70
N ALA A 122 3.56 25.38 10.34
CA ALA A 122 3.14 25.52 8.95
C ALA A 122 3.78 26.76 8.29
N ASP A 123 3.93 27.86 9.03
CA ASP A 123 4.63 29.06 8.56
C ASP A 123 6.12 28.81 8.29
N ALA A 124 6.80 28.15 9.23
CA ALA A 124 8.19 27.75 9.06
C ALA A 124 8.36 26.84 7.84
N TYR A 125 7.43 25.89 7.66
CA TYR A 125 7.43 24.98 6.52
C TYR A 125 7.17 25.70 5.18
N ARG A 126 6.25 26.67 5.15
CA ARG A 126 6.03 27.53 3.96
C ARG A 126 7.33 28.24 3.55
N HIS A 127 8.04 28.85 4.49
CA HIS A 127 9.33 29.50 4.18
C HIS A 127 10.39 28.51 3.70
N ARG A 128 10.41 27.30 4.25
CA ARG A 128 11.28 26.22 3.75
C ARG A 128 10.96 25.87 2.30
N LEU A 129 9.67 25.74 1.94
CA LEU A 129 9.25 25.48 0.55
C LEU A 129 9.68 26.61 -0.40
N GLU A 130 9.50 27.86 0.00
CA GLU A 130 9.92 29.04 -0.77
C GLU A 130 11.44 29.03 -1.03
N GLN A 131 12.25 28.73 -0.01
CA GLN A 131 13.71 28.60 -0.14
C GLN A 131 14.13 27.48 -1.09
N LEU A 132 13.32 26.42 -1.20
CA LEU A 132 13.52 25.30 -2.12
C LEU A 132 12.93 25.57 -3.52
N GLY A 133 12.41 26.77 -3.77
CA GLY A 133 11.80 27.13 -5.06
C GLY A 133 10.50 26.37 -5.33
N VAL A 134 9.77 25.98 -4.30
CA VAL A 134 8.48 25.31 -4.40
C VAL A 134 7.38 26.30 -4.09
N THR A 135 6.48 26.53 -5.06
CA THR A 135 5.32 27.39 -4.86
C THR A 135 4.37 26.78 -3.83
N CYS A 136 4.00 27.58 -2.83
CA CYS A 136 3.07 27.20 -1.78
C CYS A 136 1.79 28.04 -1.87
N ARG A 137 0.62 27.39 -1.76
CA ARG A 137 -0.69 28.05 -1.75
C ARG A 137 -1.44 27.76 -0.46
N LEU A 138 -2.18 28.74 0.04
CA LEU A 138 -2.90 28.65 1.32
C LEU A 138 -4.39 28.39 1.14
N HIS A 139 -4.88 27.31 1.74
CA HIS A 139 -6.30 26.97 1.81
C HIS A 139 -6.75 27.00 3.28
N TYR A 140 -7.86 27.69 3.53
CA TYR A 140 -8.29 28.06 4.88
C TYR A 140 -9.42 27.14 5.38
N PRO A 141 -9.62 27.04 6.71
CA PRO A 141 -10.81 26.40 7.27
C PRO A 141 -12.09 27.12 6.80
N ILE A 142 -13.03 26.36 6.26
CA ILE A 142 -14.34 26.87 5.82
C ILE A 142 -15.37 26.48 6.88
N ALA A 143 -16.00 27.46 7.50
CA ALA A 143 -17.06 27.23 8.48
C ALA A 143 -18.27 26.57 7.82
N GLY A 144 -18.87 25.58 8.52
CA GLY A 144 -20.02 24.84 8.01
C GLY A 144 -19.68 23.73 7.01
N TYR A 145 -18.41 23.50 6.68
CA TYR A 145 -18.01 22.40 5.79
C TYR A 145 -18.29 21.02 6.42
N PRO A 146 -18.90 20.06 5.68
CA PRO A 146 -19.29 20.12 4.26
C PRO A 146 -20.77 20.52 4.02
N HIS A 147 -21.55 20.88 5.03
CA HIS A 147 -23.02 20.96 4.92
C HIS A 147 -23.58 22.32 4.50
N ASP A 148 -22.90 23.42 4.81
CA ASP A 148 -23.33 24.79 4.46
C ASP A 148 -22.91 25.15 3.03
N ILE A 149 -23.56 24.53 2.04
CA ILE A 149 -23.16 24.62 0.62
C ILE A 149 -23.18 26.06 0.10
N GLU A 150 -24.14 26.88 0.52
CA GLU A 150 -24.24 28.29 0.11
C GLU A 150 -23.00 29.07 0.55
N ARG A 151 -22.55 28.87 1.79
CA ARG A 151 -21.34 29.49 2.29
C ARG A 151 -20.09 28.91 1.66
N ILE A 152 -20.03 27.58 1.49
CA ILE A 152 -18.86 26.89 0.94
C ILE A 152 -18.60 27.35 -0.50
N VAL A 153 -19.63 27.39 -1.35
CA VAL A 153 -19.55 27.81 -2.75
C VAL A 153 -19.79 29.31 -2.87
N SER A 154 -18.96 30.10 -2.19
CA SER A 154 -19.01 31.57 -2.20
C SER A 154 -17.63 32.19 -1.99
N ASP A 155 -17.56 33.51 -2.09
CA ASP A 155 -16.36 34.30 -1.75
C ASP A 155 -15.92 34.09 -0.29
N ASP A 156 -16.87 33.77 0.60
CA ASP A 156 -16.62 33.53 2.03
C ASP A 156 -16.20 32.09 2.36
N GLY A 157 -16.31 31.18 1.38
CA GLY A 157 -15.89 29.79 1.46
C GLY A 157 -14.67 29.55 0.57
N TYR A 158 -14.86 28.87 -0.56
CA TYR A 158 -13.78 28.60 -1.51
C TYR A 158 -13.10 29.87 -2.03
N GLY A 159 -13.78 31.01 -2.14
CA GLY A 159 -13.16 32.26 -2.60
C GLY A 159 -12.09 32.82 -1.66
N LYS A 160 -12.03 32.37 -0.40
CA LYS A 160 -10.92 32.71 0.52
C LYS A 160 -9.63 31.97 0.19
N ASN A 161 -9.73 30.80 -0.44
CA ASN A 161 -8.57 29.99 -0.76
C ASN A 161 -7.77 30.65 -1.88
N GLU A 162 -6.45 30.48 -1.82
CA GLU A 162 -5.59 30.92 -2.90
C GLU A 162 -5.77 30.00 -4.12
N TYR A 163 -6.08 30.62 -5.27
CA TYR A 163 -6.14 29.93 -6.54
C TYR A 163 -4.75 29.40 -6.94
N ILE A 164 -4.73 28.13 -7.32
CA ILE A 164 -3.54 27.46 -7.84
C ILE A 164 -3.55 27.61 -9.35
N GLU A 165 -2.65 28.43 -9.87
CA GLU A 165 -2.44 28.57 -11.31
C GLU A 165 -1.80 27.30 -11.87
N THR A 166 -2.57 26.55 -12.65
CA THR A 166 -2.14 25.30 -13.30
C THR A 166 -2.19 25.42 -14.81
N THR A 167 -1.24 24.79 -15.48
CA THR A 167 -0.99 24.95 -16.93
C THR A 167 -1.32 23.71 -17.74
N ARG A 168 -1.33 22.54 -17.11
CA ARG A 168 -1.58 21.25 -17.77
C ARG A 168 -3.06 20.84 -17.69
N PRO A 169 -3.55 20.06 -18.68
CA PRO A 169 -4.94 19.62 -18.73
C PRO A 169 -5.31 18.63 -17.60
N LEU A 170 -4.34 17.86 -17.09
CA LEU A 170 -4.55 16.93 -15.97
C LEU A 170 -3.80 17.41 -14.73
N VAL A 171 -4.54 17.84 -13.71
CA VAL A 171 -3.98 18.19 -12.40
C VAL A 171 -4.19 17.02 -11.44
N VAL A 172 -3.13 16.31 -11.11
CA VAL A 172 -3.17 15.21 -10.14
C VAL A 172 -2.97 15.78 -8.74
N VAL A 173 -4.01 15.70 -7.90
CA VAL A 173 -3.97 16.15 -6.51
C VAL A 173 -3.69 14.94 -5.61
N THR A 174 -2.51 14.94 -4.99
CA THR A 174 -2.03 13.86 -4.10
C THR A 174 -1.68 14.40 -2.70
N ALA A 175 -1.34 13.50 -1.78
CA ALA A 175 -0.97 13.86 -0.40
C ALA A 175 -0.14 12.74 0.28
N PRO A 176 0.56 13.06 1.39
CA PRO A 176 1.24 12.05 2.23
C PRO A 176 0.30 11.01 2.83
N GLY A 177 -0.99 11.36 3.01
CA GLY A 177 -1.98 10.45 3.60
C GLY A 177 -3.38 11.05 3.74
N PRO A 178 -4.30 10.29 4.38
CA PRO A 178 -5.69 10.70 4.60
C PRO A 178 -5.81 11.99 5.44
N GLY A 179 -6.90 12.74 5.23
CA GLY A 179 -7.19 13.98 5.97
C GLY A 179 -6.35 15.19 5.56
N SER A 180 -5.63 15.11 4.44
CA SER A 180 -4.77 16.21 3.94
C SER A 180 -5.51 17.26 3.11
N GLY A 181 -6.80 17.04 2.82
CA GLY A 181 -7.65 18.01 2.12
C GLY A 181 -7.69 17.90 0.59
N LYS A 182 -7.28 16.76 0.00
CA LYS A 182 -7.25 16.56 -1.47
C LYS A 182 -8.56 16.94 -2.18
N LEU A 183 -9.68 16.32 -1.78
CA LEU A 183 -11.02 16.63 -2.29
C LEU A 183 -11.38 18.11 -2.17
N ALA A 184 -11.18 18.72 -1.00
CA ALA A 184 -11.48 20.13 -0.78
C ALA A 184 -10.65 21.04 -1.68
N THR A 185 -9.37 20.71 -1.91
CA THR A 185 -8.51 21.40 -2.87
C THR A 185 -9.02 21.27 -4.30
N CYS A 186 -9.43 20.07 -4.74
CA CYS A 186 -10.01 19.86 -6.07
C CYS A 186 -11.28 20.72 -6.28
N LEU A 187 -12.20 20.71 -5.32
CA LEU A 187 -13.45 21.48 -5.42
C LEU A 187 -13.22 22.99 -5.32
N SER A 188 -12.26 23.43 -4.51
CA SER A 188 -11.84 24.84 -4.46
C SER A 188 -11.28 25.29 -5.80
N GLN A 189 -10.47 24.46 -6.46
CA GLN A 189 -9.97 24.75 -7.80
C GLN A 189 -11.11 24.81 -8.82
N LEU A 190 -12.01 23.83 -8.80
CA LEU A 190 -13.18 23.80 -9.67
C LEU A 190 -14.01 25.10 -9.56
N TYR A 191 -14.25 25.57 -8.33
CA TYR A 191 -14.90 26.85 -8.08
C TYR A 191 -14.14 28.02 -8.72
N HIS A 192 -12.82 28.12 -8.53
CA HIS A 192 -12.03 29.22 -9.07
C HIS A 192 -11.87 29.20 -10.59
N GLU A 193 -11.81 28.02 -11.22
CA GLU A 193 -11.81 27.86 -12.68
C GLU A 193 -13.13 28.37 -13.26
N HIS A 194 -14.26 27.96 -12.67
CA HIS A 194 -15.57 28.38 -13.13
C HIS A 194 -15.79 29.89 -12.97
N GLN A 195 -15.34 30.49 -11.87
CA GLN A 195 -15.34 31.96 -11.70
C GLN A 195 -14.50 32.70 -12.78
N ARG A 196 -13.56 32.01 -13.43
CA ARG A 196 -12.71 32.53 -14.51
C ARG A 196 -13.23 32.15 -15.91
N GLY A 197 -14.38 31.48 -16.00
CA GLY A 197 -14.94 31.02 -17.27
C GLY A 197 -14.15 29.88 -17.92
N ILE A 198 -13.39 29.11 -17.12
CA ILE A 198 -12.64 27.94 -17.59
C ILE A 198 -13.46 26.69 -17.26
N ASP A 199 -13.76 25.90 -18.28
CA ASP A 199 -14.38 24.59 -18.11
C ASP A 199 -13.35 23.62 -17.51
N ALA A 200 -13.70 23.08 -16.35
CA ALA A 200 -12.89 22.09 -15.65
C ALA A 200 -13.82 21.07 -14.98
N GLY A 201 -13.28 19.87 -14.74
CA GLY A 201 -13.96 18.83 -14.00
C GLY A 201 -13.19 18.34 -12.80
N TYR A 202 -13.87 17.55 -11.99
CA TYR A 202 -13.31 16.81 -10.87
C TYR A 202 -13.56 15.32 -11.08
N ALA A 203 -12.59 14.46 -10.82
CA ALA A 203 -12.81 13.01 -10.75
C ALA A 203 -11.95 12.39 -9.65
N LYS A 204 -12.28 11.14 -9.29
CA LYS A 204 -11.56 10.40 -8.25
C LYS A 204 -10.91 9.14 -8.82
N TYR A 205 -9.63 8.96 -8.50
CA TYR A 205 -8.89 7.74 -8.79
C TYR A 205 -8.68 6.95 -7.50
N GLU A 206 -9.24 5.75 -7.45
CA GLU A 206 -8.98 4.73 -6.44
C GLU A 206 -8.96 3.35 -7.10
N THR A 207 -8.05 2.48 -6.65
CA THR A 207 -7.92 1.12 -7.21
C THR A 207 -8.91 0.15 -6.58
N PHE A 208 -9.22 0.33 -5.29
CA PHE A 208 -10.13 -0.51 -4.53
C PHE A 208 -11.16 0.35 -3.78
N PRO A 209 -12.39 -0.14 -3.60
CA PRO A 209 -12.92 -1.38 -4.19
C PRO A 209 -13.00 -1.29 -5.73
N ILE A 210 -13.03 -2.44 -6.41
CA ILE A 210 -13.21 -2.49 -7.86
C ILE A 210 -14.71 -2.50 -8.14
N TRP A 211 -15.20 -1.39 -8.69
CA TRP A 211 -16.63 -1.09 -8.81
C TRP A 211 -17.42 -2.10 -9.65
N ASN A 212 -16.79 -2.68 -10.67
CA ASN A 212 -17.40 -3.65 -11.59
C ASN A 212 -17.15 -5.12 -11.17
N LEU A 213 -16.60 -5.36 -9.99
CA LEU A 213 -16.59 -6.69 -9.37
C LEU A 213 -17.69 -6.78 -8.32
N PRO A 214 -18.32 -7.96 -8.12
CA PRO A 214 -19.33 -8.14 -7.08
C PRO A 214 -18.83 -7.75 -5.68
N LEU A 215 -19.76 -7.35 -4.81
CA LEU A 215 -19.44 -7.01 -3.41
C LEU A 215 -18.72 -8.16 -2.68
N ASN A 216 -19.21 -9.39 -2.89
CA ASN A 216 -18.65 -10.60 -2.29
C ASN A 216 -17.49 -11.20 -3.10
N HIS A 217 -16.94 -10.47 -4.08
CA HIS A 217 -15.75 -10.91 -4.78
C HIS A 217 -14.54 -10.91 -3.83
N PRO A 218 -13.72 -11.99 -3.76
CA PRO A 218 -12.58 -12.05 -2.85
C PRO A 218 -11.63 -10.85 -2.95
N VAL A 219 -11.44 -10.29 -4.15
CA VAL A 219 -10.65 -9.05 -4.36
C VAL A 219 -11.19 -7.87 -3.56
N ASN A 220 -12.50 -7.62 -3.61
CA ASN A 220 -13.13 -6.56 -2.83
C ASN A 220 -13.09 -6.88 -1.32
N ILE A 221 -13.32 -8.13 -0.94
CA ILE A 221 -13.23 -8.56 0.46
C ILE A 221 -11.80 -8.40 1.01
N ALA A 222 -10.77 -8.64 0.19
CA ALA A 222 -9.37 -8.45 0.59
C ALA A 222 -9.03 -6.98 0.86
N TYR A 223 -9.66 -6.05 0.14
CA TYR A 223 -9.54 -4.62 0.43
C TYR A 223 -10.14 -4.29 1.80
N GLU A 224 -11.34 -4.79 2.10
CA GLU A 224 -11.96 -4.60 3.43
C GLU A 224 -11.11 -5.20 4.56
N ALA A 225 -10.46 -6.34 4.32
CA ALA A 225 -9.49 -6.92 5.26
C ALA A 225 -8.25 -6.02 5.45
N ALA A 226 -7.87 -5.24 4.44
CA ALA A 226 -6.72 -4.34 4.50
C ALA A 226 -7.05 -2.97 5.13
N THR A 227 -8.33 -2.59 5.21
CA THR A 227 -8.83 -1.31 5.74
C THR A 227 -9.72 -1.46 6.97
N VAL A 228 -9.66 -2.61 7.64
CA VAL A 228 -10.49 -2.92 8.82
C VAL A 228 -10.35 -1.89 9.96
N ASP A 229 -9.23 -1.15 9.99
CA ASP A 229 -8.91 -0.06 10.92
C ASP A 229 -9.44 1.31 10.49
N LEU A 230 -9.86 1.47 9.23
CA LEU A 230 -10.36 2.73 8.67
C LEU A 230 -11.89 2.84 8.68
N ASP A 231 -12.59 1.82 9.17
CA ASP A 231 -14.06 1.68 9.13
C ASP A 231 -14.64 1.82 7.70
N ASP A 232 -13.82 1.60 6.68
CA ASP A 232 -14.24 1.60 5.29
C ASP A 232 -14.87 0.23 4.97
N ALA A 233 -16.19 0.24 4.78
CA ALA A 233 -16.97 -0.94 4.45
C ALA A 233 -17.44 -0.87 3.00
N ASN A 234 -17.17 -1.94 2.24
CA ASN A 234 -17.68 -2.05 0.88
C ASN A 234 -19.21 -2.19 0.92
N ILE A 235 -19.90 -1.47 0.05
CA ILE A 235 -21.36 -1.51 -0.09
C ILE A 235 -21.74 -1.45 -1.57
N ILE A 236 -22.97 -1.83 -1.89
CA ILE A 236 -23.55 -1.55 -3.20
C ILE A 236 -23.79 -0.04 -3.30
N ASP A 237 -23.46 0.55 -4.45
CA ASP A 237 -23.77 1.95 -4.76
C ASP A 237 -25.28 2.08 -5.05
N PRO A 238 -26.09 2.62 -4.12
CA PRO A 238 -27.51 2.73 -4.34
C PRO A 238 -27.86 3.77 -5.42
N PHE A 239 -27.01 4.79 -5.60
CA PHE A 239 -27.25 5.86 -6.56
C PHE A 239 -27.05 5.37 -7.99
N HIS A 240 -26.01 4.55 -8.22
CA HIS A 240 -25.78 3.96 -9.54
C HIS A 240 -26.88 2.96 -9.91
N LEU A 241 -27.33 2.16 -8.93
CA LEU A 241 -28.45 1.24 -9.12
C LEU A 241 -29.76 1.96 -9.44
N GLU A 242 -30.06 3.07 -8.77
CA GLU A 242 -31.25 3.88 -9.04
C GLU A 242 -31.20 4.56 -10.42
N ALA A 243 -30.06 5.13 -10.79
CA ALA A 243 -29.89 5.89 -12.02
C ALA A 243 -29.85 4.99 -13.28
N TYR A 244 -29.21 3.83 -13.19
CA TYR A 244 -28.91 2.99 -14.37
C TYR A 244 -29.43 1.56 -14.28
N GLY A 245 -29.93 1.11 -13.12
CA GLY A 245 -30.34 -0.29 -12.93
C GLY A 245 -29.18 -1.28 -12.83
N GLU A 246 -27.94 -0.79 -12.68
CA GLU A 246 -26.72 -1.58 -12.63
C GLU A 246 -26.16 -1.67 -11.21
N THR A 247 -25.79 -2.89 -10.79
CA THR A 247 -25.20 -3.10 -9.46
C THR A 247 -23.69 -2.89 -9.52
N THR A 248 -23.20 -1.88 -8.81
CA THR A 248 -21.76 -1.57 -8.67
C THR A 248 -21.36 -1.49 -7.20
N VAL A 249 -20.06 -1.60 -6.94
CA VAL A 249 -19.50 -1.57 -5.58
C VAL A 249 -18.81 -0.24 -5.32
N ASN A 250 -19.11 0.35 -4.18
CA ASN A 250 -18.40 1.50 -3.63
C ASN A 250 -18.16 1.24 -2.13
N TYR A 251 -17.84 2.26 -1.34
CA TYR A 251 -17.68 2.15 0.10
C TYR A 251 -18.45 3.24 0.84
N ASN A 252 -18.81 2.95 2.09
CA ASN A 252 -19.69 3.77 2.94
C ASN A 252 -19.37 5.27 2.90
N ARG A 253 -18.10 5.64 3.11
CA ARG A 253 -17.70 7.05 3.21
C ARG A 253 -18.02 7.86 1.95
N ASP A 254 -17.78 7.29 0.77
CA ASP A 254 -18.02 7.98 -0.51
C ASP A 254 -19.51 8.04 -0.83
N VAL A 255 -20.25 6.95 -0.56
CA VAL A 255 -21.71 6.92 -0.73
C VAL A 255 -22.40 7.90 0.22
N GLU A 256 -21.99 7.97 1.48
CA GLU A 256 -22.54 8.91 2.46
C GLU A 256 -22.23 10.37 2.10
N ALA A 257 -21.04 10.63 1.54
CA ALA A 257 -20.64 11.99 1.13
C ALA A 257 -21.25 12.43 -0.20
N PHE A 258 -21.66 11.49 -1.06
CA PHE A 258 -22.06 11.79 -2.43
C PHE A 258 -23.20 12.81 -2.57
N PRO A 259 -24.29 12.79 -1.79
CA PRO A 259 -25.36 13.79 -1.91
C PRO A 259 -24.86 15.23 -1.72
N VAL A 260 -23.97 15.43 -0.75
CA VAL A 260 -23.38 16.74 -0.48
C VAL A 260 -22.43 17.15 -1.60
N LEU A 261 -21.62 16.22 -2.10
CA LEU A 261 -20.73 16.46 -3.24
C LEU A 261 -21.48 16.78 -4.53
N LYS A 262 -22.57 16.07 -4.80
CA LYS A 262 -23.46 16.31 -5.95
C LYS A 262 -24.00 17.74 -5.90
N ALA A 263 -24.55 18.16 -4.76
CA ALA A 263 -25.09 19.50 -4.58
C ALA A 263 -24.01 20.61 -4.65
N MET A 264 -22.79 20.35 -4.16
CA MET A 264 -21.66 21.27 -4.36
C MET A 264 -21.31 21.42 -5.85
N MET A 265 -21.23 20.31 -6.58
CA MET A 265 -20.94 20.34 -8.03
C MET A 265 -22.06 21.04 -8.80
N GLU A 266 -23.34 20.80 -8.50
CA GLU A 266 -24.47 21.53 -9.09
C GLU A 266 -24.35 23.03 -8.84
N ARG A 267 -23.94 23.44 -7.63
CA ARG A 267 -23.79 24.86 -7.32
C ARG A 267 -22.62 25.51 -8.05
N ILE A 268 -21.52 24.77 -8.25
CA ILE A 268 -20.32 25.26 -8.94
C ILE A 268 -20.52 25.28 -10.45
N MET A 269 -21.04 24.20 -11.03
CA MET A 269 -21.06 23.93 -12.47
C MET A 269 -22.44 24.18 -13.12
N GLY A 270 -23.48 24.43 -12.32
CA GLY A 270 -24.87 24.54 -12.78
C GLY A 270 -25.63 23.20 -12.78
N GLU A 271 -24.94 22.11 -13.12
CA GLU A 271 -25.46 20.74 -13.04
C GLU A 271 -24.37 19.78 -12.55
N SER A 272 -24.77 18.66 -11.92
CA SER A 272 -23.80 17.63 -11.57
C SER A 272 -23.50 16.74 -12.78
N PRO A 273 -22.22 16.52 -13.13
CA PRO A 273 -21.85 15.56 -14.17
C PRO A 273 -22.04 14.09 -13.73
N TYR A 274 -22.37 13.85 -12.46
CA TYR A 274 -22.38 12.52 -11.85
C TYR A 274 -23.74 12.20 -11.23
N GLN A 275 -24.24 11.00 -11.50
CA GLN A 275 -25.44 10.48 -10.83
C GLN A 275 -25.08 9.55 -9.68
N SER A 276 -23.82 9.14 -9.56
CA SER A 276 -23.33 8.24 -8.52
C SER A 276 -21.84 8.45 -8.20
N PRO A 277 -21.33 8.01 -7.02
CA PRO A 277 -19.90 7.97 -6.76
C PRO A 277 -19.16 7.01 -7.69
N THR A 278 -19.83 5.99 -8.25
CA THR A 278 -19.27 5.17 -9.34
C THR A 278 -18.94 6.01 -10.58
N ASP A 279 -19.85 6.90 -11.02
CA ASP A 279 -19.59 7.80 -12.16
C ASP A 279 -18.42 8.76 -11.91
N MET A 280 -18.29 9.21 -10.66
CA MET A 280 -17.22 10.10 -10.20
C MET A 280 -15.84 9.43 -10.26
N GLY A 281 -15.80 8.10 -10.17
CA GLY A 281 -14.59 7.28 -10.30
C GLY A 281 -14.08 7.16 -11.74
N VAL A 282 -12.79 6.86 -11.89
CA VAL A 282 -12.16 6.58 -13.20
C VAL A 282 -11.49 5.20 -13.29
N ASN A 283 -11.69 4.33 -12.30
CA ASN A 283 -10.96 3.07 -12.17
C ASN A 283 -11.28 2.06 -13.29
N MET A 284 -10.24 1.54 -13.93
CA MET A 284 -10.32 0.53 -14.99
C MET A 284 -9.77 -0.85 -14.59
N ALA A 285 -9.35 -1.04 -13.33
CA ALA A 285 -8.64 -2.25 -12.90
C ALA A 285 -9.40 -3.55 -13.17
N GLY A 286 -10.73 -3.59 -12.93
CA GLY A 286 -11.52 -4.80 -13.16
C GLY A 286 -11.51 -5.30 -14.61
N TYR A 287 -11.29 -4.41 -15.60
CA TYR A 287 -11.23 -4.79 -17.02
C TYR A 287 -9.89 -5.39 -17.45
N ALA A 288 -8.87 -5.27 -16.60
CA ALA A 288 -7.53 -5.82 -16.83
C ALA A 288 -7.30 -7.18 -16.12
N ILE A 289 -8.32 -7.70 -15.43
CA ILE A 289 -8.29 -9.08 -14.93
C ILE A 289 -8.42 -10.02 -16.13
N VAL A 290 -7.42 -10.89 -16.29
CA VAL A 290 -7.34 -11.90 -17.37
C VAL A 290 -7.56 -13.32 -16.85
N ASP A 291 -7.44 -13.52 -15.54
CA ASP A 291 -7.71 -14.80 -14.87
C ASP A 291 -8.35 -14.55 -13.50
N ASP A 292 -9.68 -14.62 -13.47
CA ASP A 292 -10.46 -14.32 -12.26
C ASP A 292 -10.15 -15.29 -11.12
N ASP A 293 -9.95 -16.58 -11.41
CA ASP A 293 -9.61 -17.59 -10.41
C ASP A 293 -8.26 -17.30 -9.75
N ALA A 294 -7.24 -16.91 -10.54
CA ALA A 294 -5.95 -16.52 -10.00
C ALA A 294 -6.06 -15.31 -9.04
N CYS A 295 -6.86 -14.29 -9.40
CA CYS A 295 -7.14 -13.16 -8.53
C CYS A 295 -7.92 -13.55 -7.27
N ARG A 296 -8.91 -14.45 -7.39
CA ARG A 296 -9.68 -14.95 -6.24
C ARG A 296 -8.79 -15.67 -5.24
N ASP A 297 -7.93 -16.56 -5.70
CA ASP A 297 -7.04 -17.34 -4.84
C ASP A 297 -6.00 -16.45 -4.16
N ALA A 298 -5.42 -15.51 -4.89
CA ALA A 298 -4.46 -14.56 -4.35
C ALA A 298 -5.09 -13.62 -3.31
N ALA A 299 -6.31 -13.14 -3.57
CA ALA A 299 -7.07 -12.31 -2.63
C ALA A 299 -7.46 -13.07 -1.36
N ARG A 300 -7.89 -14.34 -1.49
CA ARG A 300 -8.16 -15.23 -0.34
C ARG A 300 -6.93 -15.40 0.55
N LEU A 301 -5.75 -15.61 -0.04
CA LEU A 301 -4.50 -15.67 0.70
C LEU A 301 -4.20 -14.34 1.41
N GLU A 302 -4.40 -13.20 0.75
CA GLU A 302 -4.22 -11.88 1.37
C GLU A 302 -5.12 -11.69 2.60
N ILE A 303 -6.37 -12.11 2.55
CA ILE A 303 -7.29 -12.06 3.71
C ILE A 303 -6.70 -12.84 4.90
N VAL A 304 -6.17 -14.04 4.65
CA VAL A 304 -5.52 -14.85 5.70
C VAL A 304 -4.25 -14.17 6.23
N ARG A 305 -3.44 -13.54 5.36
CA ARG A 305 -2.27 -12.75 5.80
C ARG A 305 -2.66 -11.60 6.72
N ARG A 306 -3.74 -10.88 6.40
CA ARG A 306 -4.25 -9.77 7.24
C ARG A 306 -4.69 -10.26 8.61
N TYR A 307 -5.36 -11.41 8.68
CA TYR A 307 -5.71 -12.06 9.94
C TYR A 307 -4.46 -12.36 10.80
N PHE A 308 -3.44 -13.04 10.23
CA PHE A 308 -2.23 -13.36 11.00
C PHE A 308 -1.46 -12.12 11.42
N ALA A 309 -1.38 -11.08 10.56
CA ALA A 309 -0.74 -9.82 10.91
C ALA A 309 -1.42 -9.17 12.13
N ALA A 310 -2.76 -9.11 12.15
CA ALA A 310 -3.52 -8.58 13.29
C ALA A 310 -3.37 -9.45 14.55
N ALA A 311 -3.41 -10.78 14.41
CA ALA A 311 -3.24 -11.70 15.54
C ALA A 311 -1.85 -11.58 16.17
N VAL A 312 -0.80 -11.43 15.35
CA VAL A 312 0.57 -11.17 15.82
C VAL A 312 0.69 -9.80 16.47
N HIS A 313 0.03 -8.76 15.91
CA HIS A 313 -0.01 -7.44 16.54
C HIS A 313 -0.64 -7.52 17.94
N LEU A 314 -1.81 -8.13 18.07
CA LEU A 314 -2.46 -8.37 19.36
C LEU A 314 -1.54 -9.12 20.33
N LYS A 315 -0.82 -10.14 19.86
CA LYS A 315 0.14 -10.86 20.69
C LYS A 315 1.34 -10.02 21.13
N ARG A 316 1.75 -9.04 20.31
CA ARG A 316 2.87 -8.11 20.57
C ARG A 316 2.50 -6.99 21.52
N THR A 317 1.30 -6.44 21.40
CA THR A 317 0.93 -5.19 22.08
C THR A 317 -0.16 -5.37 23.13
N GLY A 318 -0.92 -6.46 23.07
CA GLY A 318 -2.16 -6.62 23.85
C GLY A 318 -3.32 -5.77 23.32
N THR A 319 -3.20 -5.17 22.13
CA THR A 319 -4.21 -4.28 21.54
C THR A 319 -4.68 -4.81 20.18
N GLY A 320 -5.94 -4.52 19.80
CA GLY A 320 -6.48 -4.90 18.49
C GLY A 320 -7.33 -6.18 18.48
N GLU A 321 -7.93 -6.55 19.62
CA GLU A 321 -8.84 -7.70 19.72
C GLU A 321 -10.02 -7.56 18.75
N GLU A 322 -10.66 -6.38 18.71
CA GLU A 322 -11.75 -6.08 17.78
C GLU A 322 -11.32 -6.24 16.31
N GLN A 323 -10.09 -5.84 15.96
CA GLN A 323 -9.56 -5.99 14.61
C GLN A 323 -9.47 -7.46 14.21
N VAL A 324 -9.01 -8.31 15.12
CA VAL A 324 -8.90 -9.77 14.90
C VAL A 324 -10.28 -10.41 14.75
N GLU A 325 -11.27 -10.00 15.55
CA GLU A 325 -12.65 -10.49 15.45
C GLU A 325 -13.32 -10.09 14.14
N ARG A 326 -13.16 -8.84 13.71
CA ARG A 326 -13.63 -8.37 12.41
C ARG A 326 -12.98 -9.16 11.27
N LEU A 327 -11.66 -9.36 11.30
CA LEU A 327 -10.96 -10.16 10.29
C LEU A 327 -11.40 -11.63 10.27
N ARG A 328 -11.70 -12.22 11.42
CA ARG A 328 -12.28 -13.58 11.49
C ARG A 328 -13.65 -13.63 10.81
N SER A 329 -14.46 -12.61 10.98
CA SER A 329 -15.77 -12.50 10.31
C SER A 329 -15.62 -12.33 8.80
N ILE A 330 -14.65 -11.52 8.37
CA ILE A 330 -14.28 -11.35 6.95
C ILE A 330 -13.81 -12.69 6.34
N MET A 331 -12.97 -13.46 7.04
CA MET A 331 -12.54 -14.79 6.61
C MET A 331 -13.72 -15.75 6.41
N ASN A 332 -14.67 -15.76 7.35
CA ASN A 332 -15.89 -16.57 7.23
C ASN A 332 -16.70 -16.20 5.98
N ARG A 333 -16.88 -14.89 5.72
CA ARG A 333 -17.58 -14.41 4.50
C ARG A 333 -16.83 -14.77 3.22
N ALA A 334 -15.50 -14.77 3.24
CA ALA A 334 -14.67 -15.19 2.12
C ALA A 334 -14.57 -16.71 1.95
N GLY A 335 -15.09 -17.50 2.91
CA GLY A 335 -15.04 -18.96 2.90
C GLY A 335 -13.64 -19.53 3.09
N VAL A 336 -12.77 -18.85 3.85
CA VAL A 336 -11.37 -19.25 4.07
C VAL A 336 -11.09 -19.54 5.54
N THR A 337 -10.14 -20.43 5.79
CA THR A 337 -9.66 -20.75 7.14
C THR A 337 -8.17 -20.36 7.28
N PRO A 338 -7.63 -20.31 8.50
CA PRO A 338 -6.20 -20.08 8.72
C PRO A 338 -5.29 -21.12 8.03
N ASP A 339 -5.82 -22.29 7.69
CA ASP A 339 -5.11 -23.39 7.03
C ASP A 339 -5.12 -23.31 5.50
N LEU A 340 -5.59 -22.20 4.92
CA LEU A 340 -5.59 -22.01 3.46
C LEU A 340 -4.20 -22.15 2.84
N SER A 341 -3.15 -21.66 3.51
CA SER A 341 -1.78 -21.79 3.04
C SER A 341 -1.17 -23.12 3.48
N PRO A 342 -0.66 -23.95 2.55
CA PRO A 342 -0.04 -25.23 2.90
C PRO A 342 1.21 -25.06 3.77
N ALA A 343 1.88 -23.91 3.70
CA ALA A 343 3.04 -23.61 4.54
C ALA A 343 2.71 -23.63 6.04
N ARG A 344 1.48 -23.28 6.44
CA ARG A 344 1.10 -23.30 7.86
C ARG A 344 1.15 -24.71 8.43
N ALA A 345 0.40 -25.63 7.83
CA ALA A 345 0.33 -27.01 8.30
C ALA A 345 1.72 -27.66 8.35
N VAL A 346 2.50 -27.50 7.28
CA VAL A 346 3.85 -28.06 7.16
C VAL A 346 4.81 -27.48 8.22
N ALA A 347 4.75 -26.17 8.51
CA ALA A 347 5.56 -25.55 9.55
C ALA A 347 5.21 -26.08 10.94
N LEU A 348 3.91 -26.27 11.24
CA LEU A 348 3.45 -26.79 12.53
C LEU A 348 3.79 -28.27 12.71
N GLU A 349 3.66 -29.09 11.66
CA GLU A 349 4.09 -30.49 11.68
C GLU A 349 5.60 -30.60 11.93
N LYS A 350 6.41 -29.74 11.30
CA LYS A 350 7.86 -29.70 11.52
C LYS A 350 8.20 -29.26 12.94
N GLU A 351 7.48 -28.30 13.51
CA GLU A 351 7.65 -27.89 14.91
C GLU A 351 7.33 -29.06 15.85
N ALA A 352 6.20 -29.74 15.65
CA ALA A 352 5.80 -30.89 16.46
C ALA A 352 6.78 -32.06 16.38
N ALA A 353 7.26 -32.39 15.17
CA ALA A 353 8.19 -33.50 14.94
C ALA A 353 9.59 -33.25 15.53
N THR A 354 10.01 -31.99 15.64
CA THR A 354 11.38 -31.64 16.06
C THR A 354 11.47 -31.01 17.43
N GLY A 355 10.33 -30.60 18.02
CA GLY A 355 10.27 -29.90 19.30
C GLY A 355 10.89 -28.50 19.27
N ALA A 356 11.18 -27.95 18.09
CA ALA A 356 11.87 -26.68 17.91
C ALA A 356 11.10 -25.79 16.91
N PRO A 357 11.18 -24.45 17.02
CA PRO A 357 10.55 -23.56 16.06
C PRO A 357 10.90 -23.91 14.62
N ALA A 358 9.92 -23.81 13.74
CA ALA A 358 10.08 -24.16 12.33
C ALA A 358 9.38 -23.13 11.43
N GLY A 359 9.77 -23.13 10.17
CA GLY A 359 9.08 -22.39 9.13
C GLY A 359 8.96 -23.23 7.87
N ALA A 360 8.02 -22.85 7.02
CA ALA A 360 7.85 -23.41 5.69
C ALA A 360 7.60 -22.30 4.67
N MET A 361 8.00 -22.52 3.42
CA MET A 361 7.83 -21.56 2.33
C MET A 361 7.30 -22.28 1.10
N VAL A 362 6.27 -21.70 0.48
CA VAL A 362 5.79 -22.13 -0.84
C VAL A 362 6.65 -21.44 -1.91
N LEU A 363 7.36 -22.25 -2.70
CA LEU A 363 8.23 -21.79 -3.78
C LEU A 363 7.43 -21.45 -5.06
N PRO A 364 8.04 -20.78 -6.06
CA PRO A 364 7.34 -20.36 -7.28
C PRO A 364 6.73 -21.51 -8.09
N ASP A 365 7.30 -22.71 -7.97
CA ASP A 365 6.85 -23.95 -8.61
C ASP A 365 5.82 -24.73 -7.78
N GLY A 366 5.44 -24.22 -6.60
CA GLY A 366 4.46 -24.81 -5.69
C GLY A 366 5.03 -25.79 -4.67
N HIS A 367 6.32 -26.15 -4.74
CA HIS A 367 6.93 -27.00 -3.72
C HIS A 367 7.02 -26.28 -2.37
N VAL A 368 6.82 -27.01 -1.28
CA VAL A 368 6.97 -26.48 0.07
C VAL A 368 8.29 -26.93 0.66
N VAL A 369 9.16 -25.98 0.96
CA VAL A 369 10.41 -26.23 1.69
C VAL A 369 10.25 -25.90 3.16
N THR A 370 11.03 -26.55 4.02
CA THR A 370 10.98 -26.33 5.48
C THR A 370 12.33 -25.95 6.03
N GLY A 371 12.34 -25.16 7.09
CA GLY A 371 13.51 -24.85 7.91
C GLY A 371 13.16 -25.02 9.38
N LYS A 372 14.12 -25.42 10.20
CA LYS A 372 13.94 -25.54 11.65
C LYS A 372 15.09 -24.89 12.40
N THR A 373 14.82 -24.50 13.63
CA THR A 373 15.89 -24.10 14.55
C THR A 373 16.83 -25.27 14.81
N GLY A 374 18.13 -24.99 14.69
CA GLY A 374 19.23 -25.88 15.04
C GLY A 374 20.25 -25.20 15.95
N ASP A 375 21.45 -25.76 15.99
CA ASP A 375 22.52 -25.26 16.86
C ASP A 375 23.18 -23.98 16.33
N LEU A 376 23.13 -23.79 15.01
CA LEU A 376 23.78 -22.69 14.30
C LEU A 376 22.81 -21.73 13.63
N LEU A 377 21.71 -22.24 13.06
CA LEU A 377 20.72 -21.44 12.35
C LEU A 377 19.39 -21.40 13.12
N GLY A 378 18.79 -20.21 13.20
CA GLY A 378 17.37 -20.09 13.56
C GLY A 378 16.46 -20.60 12.43
N ALA A 379 15.18 -20.82 12.73
CA ALA A 379 14.20 -21.29 11.75
C ALA A 379 14.12 -20.41 10.49
N ALA A 380 14.17 -19.08 10.63
CA ALA A 380 14.16 -18.15 9.51
C ALA A 380 15.40 -18.28 8.61
N SER A 381 16.58 -18.34 9.20
CA SER A 381 17.84 -18.53 8.46
C SER A 381 17.88 -19.89 7.76
N ALA A 382 17.48 -20.95 8.44
CA ALA A 382 17.44 -22.30 7.87
C ALA A 382 16.46 -22.39 6.70
N LEU A 383 15.25 -21.83 6.86
CA LEU A 383 14.24 -21.81 5.81
C LEU A 383 14.74 -21.03 4.58
N LEU A 384 15.36 -19.87 4.79
CA LEU A 384 15.92 -19.05 3.71
C LEU A 384 16.99 -19.83 2.94
N MET A 385 17.90 -20.50 3.64
CA MET A 385 18.94 -21.30 3.00
C MET A 385 18.38 -22.48 2.22
N HIS A 386 17.38 -23.17 2.74
CA HIS A 386 16.76 -24.30 2.05
C HIS A 386 15.98 -23.83 0.82
N ALA A 387 15.27 -22.71 0.92
CA ALA A 387 14.59 -22.09 -0.21
C ALA A 387 15.58 -21.67 -1.31
N LEU A 388 16.69 -21.01 -0.96
CA LEU A 388 17.71 -20.62 -1.93
C LEU A 388 18.35 -21.82 -2.62
N LYS A 389 18.68 -22.88 -1.86
CA LYS A 389 19.20 -24.12 -2.44
C LYS A 389 18.20 -24.74 -3.42
N ALA A 390 16.93 -24.84 -3.04
CA ALA A 390 15.87 -25.39 -3.88
C ALA A 390 15.70 -24.62 -5.20
N VAL A 391 15.55 -23.28 -5.15
CA VAL A 391 15.37 -22.47 -6.38
C VAL A 391 16.63 -22.37 -7.25
N THR A 392 17.77 -22.84 -6.75
CA THR A 392 19.04 -22.87 -7.51
C THR A 392 19.48 -24.29 -7.87
N GLY A 393 18.65 -25.29 -7.60
CA GLY A 393 18.91 -26.70 -7.90
C GLY A 393 20.08 -27.29 -7.10
N VAL A 394 20.40 -26.71 -5.94
CA VAL A 394 21.41 -27.25 -5.02
C VAL A 394 20.73 -28.17 -4.02
N ASP A 395 21.31 -29.35 -3.84
CA ASP A 395 20.80 -30.31 -2.85
C ASP A 395 20.89 -29.73 -1.42
N GLU A 396 19.83 -29.94 -0.63
CA GLU A 396 19.71 -29.40 0.73
C GLU A 396 20.90 -29.82 1.62
N THR A 397 21.45 -31.01 1.41
CA THR A 397 22.55 -31.58 2.21
C THR A 397 23.91 -30.97 1.92
N ILE A 398 24.09 -30.31 0.78
CA ILE A 398 25.37 -29.70 0.39
C ILE A 398 25.63 -28.46 1.26
N PRO A 399 26.74 -28.39 2.03
CA PRO A 399 27.12 -27.16 2.72
C PRO A 399 27.49 -26.06 1.71
N VAL A 400 26.95 -24.86 1.90
CA VAL A 400 27.14 -23.72 0.97
C VAL A 400 27.69 -22.47 1.66
N ILE A 401 27.91 -22.54 2.96
CA ILE A 401 28.56 -21.50 3.75
C ILE A 401 29.77 -22.16 4.40
N ASP A 402 30.95 -21.56 4.24
CA ASP A 402 32.18 -22.05 4.84
C ASP A 402 32.21 -21.70 6.34
N ASP A 403 32.70 -22.63 7.17
CA ASP A 403 32.89 -22.40 8.60
C ASP A 403 33.78 -21.17 8.86
N ALA A 404 34.75 -20.88 7.99
CA ALA A 404 35.60 -19.70 8.06
C ALA A 404 34.82 -18.37 7.92
N ALA A 405 33.64 -18.38 7.29
CA ALA A 405 32.75 -17.24 7.21
C ALA A 405 31.79 -17.13 8.41
N ILE A 406 31.53 -18.24 9.09
CA ILE A 406 30.59 -18.35 10.21
C ILE A 406 31.26 -18.05 11.54
N GLU A 407 32.43 -18.65 11.78
CA GLU A 407 33.12 -18.62 13.06
C GLU A 407 33.41 -17.20 13.57
N PRO A 408 33.87 -16.25 12.74
CA PRO A 408 34.09 -14.87 13.19
C PRO A 408 32.80 -14.19 13.69
N ILE A 409 31.66 -14.49 13.05
CA ILE A 409 30.35 -13.92 13.43
C ILE A 409 29.91 -14.51 14.77
N CYS A 410 29.97 -15.83 14.91
CA CYS A 410 29.63 -16.51 16.17
C CYS A 410 30.50 -16.01 17.33
N ARG A 411 31.83 -15.92 17.11
CA ARG A 411 32.78 -15.42 18.10
C ARG A 411 32.50 -13.98 18.52
N LEU A 412 32.20 -13.10 17.56
CA LEU A 412 31.79 -11.72 17.84
C LEU A 412 30.56 -11.69 18.76
N LYS A 413 29.53 -12.49 18.46
CA LYS A 413 28.30 -12.54 19.26
C LYS A 413 28.56 -13.01 20.68
N THR A 414 29.30 -14.10 20.85
CA THR A 414 29.48 -14.73 22.16
C THR A 414 30.56 -14.08 23.02
N GLU A 415 31.71 -13.72 22.45
CA GLU A 415 32.87 -13.22 23.20
C GLU A 415 32.89 -11.70 23.37
N HIS A 416 32.37 -10.95 22.39
CA HIS A 416 32.47 -9.49 22.38
C HIS A 416 31.13 -8.80 22.67
N LEU A 417 30.03 -9.36 22.17
CA LEU A 417 28.68 -8.82 22.41
C LEU A 417 27.97 -9.52 23.57
N ASN A 418 28.59 -10.52 24.20
CA ASN A 418 28.07 -11.27 25.34
C ASN A 418 26.66 -11.86 25.10
N SER A 419 26.34 -12.18 23.84
CA SER A 419 25.11 -12.89 23.50
C SER A 419 25.20 -14.34 23.95
N VAL A 420 24.20 -14.80 24.70
CA VAL A 420 24.03 -16.23 25.03
C VAL A 420 23.64 -17.04 23.79
N ASN A 421 23.04 -16.39 22.78
CA ASN A 421 22.60 -17.03 21.56
C ASN A 421 23.66 -16.87 20.46
N ARG A 422 24.29 -17.99 20.09
CA ARG A 422 25.26 -18.06 18.97
C ARG A 422 24.63 -18.20 17.59
N ARG A 423 23.31 -18.42 17.51
CA ARG A 423 22.63 -18.68 16.24
C ARG A 423 22.69 -17.47 15.33
N LEU A 424 22.81 -17.72 14.03
CA LEU A 424 22.79 -16.69 13.01
C LEU A 424 21.36 -16.29 12.66
N HIS A 425 21.11 -14.98 12.60
CA HIS A 425 19.94 -14.41 11.93
C HIS A 425 20.08 -14.49 10.41
N SER A 426 18.99 -14.24 9.70
CA SER A 426 18.93 -14.43 8.26
C SER A 426 19.88 -13.48 7.52
N ASP A 427 20.09 -12.27 8.04
CA ASP A 427 21.01 -11.28 7.50
C ASP A 427 22.48 -11.69 7.68
N GLU A 428 22.86 -12.12 8.88
CA GLU A 428 24.17 -12.69 9.19
C GLU A 428 24.45 -13.93 8.30
N THR A 429 23.43 -14.75 8.06
CA THR A 429 23.51 -15.93 7.19
C THR A 429 23.77 -15.55 5.74
N LEU A 430 23.10 -14.52 5.22
CA LEU A 430 23.35 -14.01 3.86
C LEU A 430 24.73 -13.35 3.74
N ILE A 431 25.22 -12.68 4.78
CA ILE A 431 26.59 -12.13 4.80
C ILE A 431 27.60 -13.27 4.72
N ALA A 432 27.45 -14.32 5.52
CA ALA A 432 28.35 -15.47 5.50
C ALA A 432 28.32 -16.20 4.14
N LEU A 433 27.13 -16.37 3.54
CA LEU A 433 26.96 -16.91 2.19
C LEU A 433 27.66 -16.04 1.15
N SER A 434 27.50 -14.71 1.24
CA SER A 434 28.14 -13.74 0.35
C SER A 434 29.66 -13.82 0.43
N ILE A 435 30.24 -13.91 1.64
CA ILE A 435 31.68 -14.11 1.82
C ILE A 435 32.13 -15.42 1.16
N THR A 436 31.39 -16.51 1.38
CA THR A 436 31.70 -17.82 0.79
C THR A 436 31.59 -17.79 -0.74
N SER A 437 30.71 -16.96 -1.30
CA SER A 437 30.53 -16.84 -2.75
C SER A 437 31.78 -16.36 -3.50
N ALA A 438 32.71 -15.67 -2.82
CA ALA A 438 33.95 -15.20 -3.42
C ALA A 438 34.88 -16.34 -3.86
N THR A 439 34.78 -17.51 -3.23
CA THR A 439 35.65 -18.67 -3.47
C THR A 439 34.89 -19.94 -3.84
N SER A 440 33.56 -19.96 -3.70
CA SER A 440 32.70 -21.10 -4.01
C SER A 440 31.69 -20.78 -5.12
N PRO A 441 31.84 -21.38 -6.32
CA PRO A 441 30.86 -21.24 -7.40
C PRO A 441 29.45 -21.71 -7.00
N VAL A 442 29.36 -22.68 -6.09
CA VAL A 442 28.06 -23.16 -5.59
C VAL A 442 27.40 -22.08 -4.72
N ALA A 443 28.15 -21.45 -3.81
CA ALA A 443 27.62 -20.38 -2.96
C ALA A 443 27.22 -19.14 -3.79
N ALA A 444 28.01 -18.80 -4.82
CA ALA A 444 27.67 -17.75 -5.78
C ALA A 444 26.34 -18.01 -6.49
N ARG A 445 26.14 -19.23 -6.98
CA ARG A 445 24.85 -19.62 -7.59
C ARG A 445 23.69 -19.52 -6.58
N VAL A 446 23.89 -19.96 -5.34
CA VAL A 446 22.85 -19.93 -4.29
C VAL A 446 22.43 -18.50 -3.97
N ILE A 447 23.37 -17.56 -3.81
CA ILE A 447 23.03 -16.17 -3.49
C ILE A 447 22.35 -15.44 -4.66
N ASP A 448 22.70 -15.78 -5.91
CA ASP A 448 22.02 -15.26 -7.11
C ASP A 448 20.53 -15.67 -7.19
N GLY A 449 20.14 -16.71 -6.46
CA GLY A 449 18.75 -17.18 -6.35
C GLY A 449 17.80 -16.24 -5.60
N LEU A 450 18.29 -15.22 -4.87
CA LEU A 450 17.46 -14.35 -4.02
C LEU A 450 16.26 -13.73 -4.74
N LYS A 451 16.43 -13.31 -6.01
CA LYS A 451 15.35 -12.69 -6.79
C LYS A 451 14.16 -13.64 -7.03
N GLN A 452 14.39 -14.94 -7.04
CA GLN A 452 13.36 -15.95 -7.28
C GLN A 452 12.44 -16.16 -6.07
N LEU A 453 12.85 -15.72 -4.88
CA LEU A 453 12.03 -15.83 -3.66
C LEU A 453 11.00 -14.71 -3.53
N ARG A 454 11.08 -13.66 -4.36
CA ARG A 454 10.11 -12.55 -4.32
C ARG A 454 8.70 -13.06 -4.62
N GLY A 455 7.75 -12.67 -3.77
CA GLY A 455 6.35 -13.09 -3.86
C GLY A 455 6.04 -14.46 -3.24
N CYS A 456 7.04 -15.19 -2.76
CA CYS A 456 6.81 -16.45 -2.04
C CYS A 456 6.13 -16.18 -0.68
N ASP A 457 5.32 -17.13 -0.22
CA ASP A 457 4.65 -17.09 1.07
C ASP A 457 5.39 -17.99 2.06
N ALA A 458 5.86 -17.41 3.16
CA ALA A 458 6.53 -18.09 4.27
C ALA A 458 5.66 -18.03 5.54
N PHE A 459 5.55 -19.17 6.21
CA PHE A 459 4.87 -19.29 7.50
C PHE A 459 5.83 -19.80 8.56
N PHE A 460 5.79 -19.20 9.74
CA PHE A 460 6.59 -19.61 10.90
C PHE A 460 5.71 -20.06 12.07
N SER A 461 6.12 -21.13 12.75
CA SER A 461 5.42 -21.68 13.92
C SER A 461 5.49 -20.77 15.16
N VAL A 462 6.32 -19.73 15.11
CA VAL A 462 6.47 -18.70 16.14
C VAL A 462 6.67 -17.33 15.50
N ILE A 463 6.45 -16.27 16.27
CA ILE A 463 6.82 -14.90 15.93
C ILE A 463 8.35 -14.81 15.82
N ILE A 464 8.86 -14.56 14.60
CA ILE A 464 10.29 -14.38 14.33
C ILE A 464 10.80 -13.02 14.80
N SER A 465 12.13 -12.86 14.83
CA SER A 465 12.77 -11.59 15.20
C SER A 465 12.40 -10.47 14.22
N SER A 466 12.41 -9.23 14.71
CA SER A 466 12.19 -8.06 13.85
C SER A 466 13.25 -7.92 12.74
N THR A 467 14.49 -8.34 13.01
CA THR A 467 15.58 -8.38 12.03
C THR A 467 15.26 -9.34 10.89
N ASP A 468 14.83 -10.57 11.21
CA ASP A 468 14.46 -11.57 10.21
C ASP A 468 13.22 -11.12 9.40
N GLU A 469 12.19 -10.59 10.09
CA GLU A 469 10.97 -10.07 9.46
C GLU A 469 11.29 -8.93 8.48
N ALA A 470 12.16 -7.99 8.87
CA ALA A 470 12.58 -6.87 8.03
C ALA A 470 13.36 -7.34 6.79
N LEU A 471 14.25 -8.32 6.94
CA LEU A 471 14.99 -8.88 5.81
C LEU A 471 14.05 -9.58 4.83
N TYR A 472 13.17 -10.46 5.30
CA TYR A 472 12.21 -11.17 4.45
C TYR A 472 11.33 -10.19 3.66
N ARG A 473 10.84 -9.13 4.33
CA ARG A 473 10.09 -8.05 3.67
C ARG A 473 10.93 -7.35 2.59
N LYS A 474 12.20 -7.06 2.86
CA LYS A 474 13.13 -6.47 1.88
C LYS A 474 13.37 -7.37 0.67
N LEU A 475 13.38 -8.69 0.87
CA LEU A 475 13.45 -9.69 -0.20
C LEU A 475 12.12 -9.84 -0.96
N GLY A 476 11.04 -9.21 -0.48
CA GLY A 476 9.71 -9.32 -1.07
C GLY A 476 9.02 -10.66 -0.76
N ILE A 477 9.41 -11.33 0.33
CA ILE A 477 8.78 -12.56 0.81
C ILE A 477 7.63 -12.18 1.74
N ASN A 478 6.45 -12.78 1.53
CA ASN A 478 5.28 -12.58 2.36
C ASN A 478 5.39 -13.44 3.61
N VAL A 479 5.46 -12.81 4.79
CA VAL A 479 5.65 -13.53 6.06
C VAL A 479 4.36 -13.56 6.87
N CYS A 480 4.02 -14.74 7.36
CA CYS A 480 3.02 -14.97 8.40
C CYS A 480 3.67 -15.73 9.57
N CYS A 481 3.15 -15.53 10.78
CA CYS A 481 3.59 -16.25 11.96
C CYS A 481 2.36 -16.70 12.75
N GLU A 482 2.46 -17.87 13.39
CA GLU A 482 1.56 -18.21 14.48
C GLU A 482 1.73 -17.16 15.61
N PRO A 483 0.63 -16.67 16.25
CA PRO A 483 0.70 -15.68 17.34
C PRO A 483 1.22 -16.29 18.66
N LYS A 484 2.42 -16.85 18.60
CA LYS A 484 3.12 -17.61 19.64
C LYS A 484 4.58 -17.15 19.70
N TYR A 485 5.09 -16.88 20.89
CA TYR A 485 6.53 -16.61 21.08
C TYR A 485 7.32 -17.90 21.25
N GLU A 486 8.60 -17.89 20.85
CA GLU A 486 9.54 -19.01 21.13
C GLU A 486 9.74 -19.23 22.63
N ARG A 487 9.80 -18.14 23.42
CA ARG A 487 10.03 -18.18 24.87
C ARG A 487 8.82 -17.64 25.62
N VAL A 488 8.59 -18.14 26.83
CA VAL A 488 7.49 -17.73 27.73
C VAL A 488 7.91 -16.58 28.68
N SER A 489 8.94 -15.80 28.32
CA SER A 489 9.37 -14.65 29.11
C SER A 489 8.33 -13.53 29.08
N LEU A 490 8.30 -12.63 30.08
CA LEU A 490 7.41 -11.46 30.06
C LEU A 490 7.94 -10.31 29.19
N TYR A 491 9.23 -10.36 28.82
CA TYR A 491 9.91 -9.40 27.95
C TYR A 491 10.43 -10.12 26.70
N HIS A 492 10.18 -9.55 25.53
CA HIS A 492 10.40 -10.20 24.21
C HIS A 492 11.17 -9.33 23.21
N ARG A 493 12.01 -8.41 23.69
CA ARG A 493 12.90 -7.61 22.84
C ARG A 493 14.26 -8.24 22.65
#